data_AF-A0A094CS94-F1
#
_entry.id   AF-A0A094CS94-F1
#
_cell.length_a   1.000
_cell.length_b   1.000
_cell.length_c   1.000
_cell.angle_alpha   90.00
_cell.angle_beta   90.00
_cell.angle_gamma   90.00
#
_symmetry.space_group_name_H-M   'P 1'
#
loop_
_entity.id
_entity.type
_entity.pdbx_description
1 polymer ?
#
loop_
_entity_poly.entity_id
_entity_poly.type
_entity_poly.pdbx_seq_one_letter_code
_entity_poly.pdbx_strand_id
1 'polypeptide(L)' 'MTRYVHFASRITGWNAIKSRVEQLGLKMTDDQVKALTAKIKELADIRPLAIDDTDAVIRSFHLELADK' A
#
# COMPACT_ATOMS: atom_id res chain seq x y z
N MET A 1 14.46 -8.06 14.84
CA MET A 1 14.68 -6.73 14.23
C MET A 1 13.73 -6.58 13.05
N THR A 2 12.69 -5.75 13.19
CA THR A 2 11.84 -5.36 12.04
C THR A 2 12.64 -4.40 11.19
N ARG A 3 13.08 -4.85 10.02
CA ARG A 3 13.91 -4.04 9.11
C ARG A 3 13.04 -2.90 8.56
N TYR A 4 13.25 -1.68 9.04
CA TYR A 4 12.62 -0.50 8.50
C TYR A 4 13.20 -0.24 7.11
N VAL A 5 12.39 -0.43 6.07
CA VAL A 5 12.81 -0.17 4.69
C VAL A 5 12.73 1.35 4.48
N HIS A 6 13.87 2.01 4.35
CA HIS A 6 13.92 3.41 3.93
C HIS A 6 13.56 3.49 2.43
N PHE A 7 12.39 4.03 2.11
CA PHE A 7 11.96 4.23 0.74
C PHE A 7 12.51 5.55 0.21
N ALA A 8 13.53 5.50 -0.64
CA ALA A 8 14.10 6.67 -1.31
C ALA A 8 13.43 6.96 -2.69
N SER A 9 12.47 6.15 -3.12
CA SER A 9 11.79 6.27 -4.43
C SER A 9 10.35 5.73 -4.43
N ARG A 10 9.61 6.00 -5.52
CA ARG A 10 8.18 5.69 -5.77
C ARG A 10 7.80 4.28 -5.31
N ILE A 11 6.94 4.18 -4.28
CA ILE A 11 6.46 2.91 -3.70
C ILE A 11 5.23 2.35 -4.44
N THR A 12 5.38 1.96 -5.70
CA THR A 12 4.24 1.46 -6.52
C THR A 12 4.36 -0.01 -6.96
N GLY A 13 5.42 -0.70 -6.52
CA GLY A 13 5.61 -2.13 -6.79
C GLY A 13 4.81 -3.02 -5.82
N TRP A 14 4.29 -4.14 -6.31
CA TRP A 14 3.50 -5.08 -5.50
C TRP A 14 4.24 -5.56 -4.24
N ASN A 15 5.52 -5.93 -4.36
CA ASN A 15 6.34 -6.32 -3.20
C ASN A 15 6.50 -5.19 -2.18
N ALA A 16 6.58 -3.93 -2.63
CA ALA A 16 6.75 -2.79 -1.76
C ALA A 16 5.45 -2.48 -1.00
N ILE A 17 4.31 -2.55 -1.69
CA ILE A 17 2.98 -2.42 -1.07
C ILE A 17 2.73 -3.58 -0.10
N LYS A 18 3.02 -4.82 -0.48
CA LYS A 18 2.87 -5.98 0.40
C LYS A 18 3.68 -5.83 1.69
N SER A 19 4.96 -5.47 1.57
CA SER A 19 5.80 -5.20 2.75
C SER A 19 5.25 -4.06 3.59
N ARG A 20 4.67 -3.02 2.98
CA ARG A 20 4.08 -1.90 3.73
C ARG A 20 2.82 -2.30 4.47
N VAL A 21 1.92 -3.06 3.84
CA VAL A 21 0.72 -3.64 4.46
C VAL A 21 1.11 -4.47 5.70
N GLU A 22 2.13 -5.31 5.59
CA GLU A 22 2.67 -6.11 6.70
C GLU A 22 3.25 -5.22 7.83
N GLN A 23 4.01 -4.18 7.48
CA GLN A 23 4.55 -3.22 8.46
C GLN A 23 3.46 -2.44 9.19
N LEU A 24 2.35 -2.14 8.51
CA LEU A 24 1.18 -1.48 9.10
C LEU A 24 0.35 -2.44 9.96
N GLY A 25 0.69 -3.73 10.00
CA GLY A 25 -0.02 -4.75 10.78
C GLY A 25 -1.38 -5.13 10.20
N LEU A 26 -1.63 -4.81 8.93
CA LEU A 26 -2.91 -5.07 8.26
C LEU A 26 -2.90 -6.46 7.61
N LYS A 27 -4.02 -7.16 7.70
CA LYS A 27 -4.18 -8.48 7.07
C LYS A 27 -4.93 -8.35 5.76
N MET A 28 -4.27 -8.70 4.67
CA MET A 28 -4.84 -8.71 3.33
C MET A 28 -4.34 -9.93 2.55
N THR A 29 -5.18 -10.51 1.70
CA THR A 29 -4.79 -11.59 0.79
C THR A 29 -3.95 -11.04 -0.36
N ASP A 30 -3.22 -11.91 -1.05
CA ASP A 30 -2.41 -11.50 -2.21
C ASP A 30 -3.25 -10.82 -3.29
N ASP A 31 -4.49 -11.25 -3.50
CA ASP A 31 -5.39 -10.65 -4.49
C ASP A 31 -5.90 -9.27 -4.05
N GLN A 32 -6.17 -9.09 -2.76
CA GLN A 32 -6.47 -7.77 -2.20
C GLN A 32 -5.29 -6.81 -2.33
N VAL A 33 -4.06 -7.29 -2.07
CA VAL A 33 -2.84 -6.49 -2.23
C VAL A 33 -2.58 -6.15 -3.70
N LYS A 34 -2.88 -7.05 -4.65
CA LYS A 34 -2.80 -6.76 -6.09
C LYS A 34 -3.81 -5.66 -6.49
N ALA A 35 -5.05 -5.75 -6.02
CA ALA A 35 -6.07 -4.73 -6.28
C ALA A 35 -5.69 -3.37 -5.69
N LEU A 36 -5.21 -3.35 -4.44
CA LEU A 36 -4.66 -2.16 -3.79
C LEU A 36 -3.48 -1.57 -4.57
N THR A 37 -2.57 -2.41 -5.06
CA THR A 37 -1.41 -1.98 -5.86
C THR A 37 -1.85 -1.30 -7.16
N ALA A 38 -2.89 -1.82 -7.82
CA ALA A 38 -3.45 -1.18 -9.02
C ALA A 38 -4.02 0.22 -8.70
N LYS A 39 -4.81 0.35 -7.62
CA LYS A 39 -5.36 1.63 -7.15
C LYS A 39 -4.25 2.65 -6.84
N ILE A 40 -3.18 2.22 -6.18
CA ILE A 40 -2.03 3.09 -5.87
C ILE A 40 -1.28 3.50 -7.15
N LYS A 41 -1.14 2.61 -8.14
CA LYS A 41 -0.50 2.94 -9.43
C LYS A 41 -1.30 4.00 -10.18
N GLU A 42 -2.61 3.84 -10.28
CA GLU A 42 -3.49 4.82 -10.93
C GLU A 42 -3.37 6.21 -10.29
N LEU A 43 -3.38 6.27 -8.95
CA LEU A 43 -3.17 7.52 -8.21
C LEU A 43 -1.77 8.11 -8.45
N ALA A 44 -0.76 7.25 -8.52
CA ALA A 44 0.61 7.65 -8.73
C ALA A 44 0.86 8.15 -10.15
N ASP A 45 0.10 7.70 -11.15
CA ASP A 45 0.21 8.14 -12.54
C ASP A 45 -0.38 9.54 -12.73
N ILE A 46 -1.32 9.95 -11.87
CA ILE A 46 -1.87 11.31 -11.83
C ILE A 46 -0.92 12.26 -11.10
N ARG A 47 -0.35 11.84 -9.97
CA ARG A 47 0.55 12.68 -9.16
C ARG A 47 1.57 11.86 -8.37
N PRO A 48 2.76 12.41 -8.05
CA PRO A 48 3.64 11.79 -7.08
C PRO A 48 2.92 11.58 -5.74
N LEU A 49 3.03 10.39 -5.16
CA LEU A 49 2.47 10.06 -3.86
C LEU A 49 3.57 10.07 -2.81
N ALA A 50 3.32 10.74 -1.68
CA ALA A 50 4.15 10.58 -0.49
C ALA A 50 3.88 9.22 0.17
N ILE A 51 4.77 8.83 1.08
CA ILE A 51 4.59 7.60 1.87
C ILE A 51 3.32 7.68 2.73
N ASP A 52 3.05 8.84 3.31
CA ASP A 52 1.87 9.06 4.15
C ASP A 52 0.57 8.98 3.34
N ASP A 53 0.56 9.52 2.11
CA ASP A 53 -0.59 9.36 1.18
C ASP A 53 -0.82 7.88 0.86
N THR A 54 0.26 7.13 0.63
CA THR A 54 0.18 5.70 0.34
C THR A 54 -0.42 4.94 1.51
N ASP A 55 0.03 5.23 2.74
CA ASP A 55 -0.51 4.61 3.95
C ASP A 55 -1.99 4.93 4.16
N ALA A 56 -2.41 6.16 3.87
CA ALA A 56 -3.81 6.57 3.94
C ALA A 56 -4.67 5.74 2.97
N VAL A 57 -4.20 5.54 1.73
CA VAL A 57 -4.88 4.71 0.73
C VAL A 57 -4.94 3.24 1.18
N ILE A 58 -3.85 2.70 1.72
CA ILE A 58 -3.80 1.32 2.24
C ILE A 58 -4.85 1.13 3.34
N ARG A 59 -4.91 2.04 4.32
CA ARG A 59 -5.87 1.97 5.42
C ARG A 59 -7.31 2.11 4.92
N SER A 60 -7.59 3.06 4.04
CA SER A 60 -8.91 3.25 3.44
C SER A 60 -9.38 1.98 2.72
N PHE A 61 -8.50 1.40 1.90
CA PHE A 61 -8.82 0.17 1.18
C PHE A 61 -9.07 -1.02 2.12
N HIS A 62 -8.32 -1.12 3.22
CA HIS A 62 -8.56 -2.17 4.21
C HIS A 62 -9.90 -2.01 4.94
N LEU A 63 -10.30 -0.78 5.26
CA LEU A 63 -11.62 -0.49 5.83
C LEU A 63 -12.76 -0.83 4.85
N GLU A 64 -12.62 -0.45 3.58
CA GLU A 64 -13.56 -0.80 2.50
C GLU A 64 -13.74 -2.32 2.33
N LEU A 65 -12.72 -3.12 2.68
CA LEU A 65 -12.78 -4.58 2.66
C LEU A 65 -13.46 -5.16 3.91
N ALA A 66 -13.37 -4.50 5.06
CA ALA A 66 -13.97 -4.96 6.31
C ALA A 66 -15.49 -4.67 6.37
N ASP A 67 -15.94 -3.64 5.65
CA ASP A 67 -17.36 -3.27 5.54
C ASP A 67 -18.14 -4.11 4.50
N LYS A 68 -17.51 -5.12 3.89
CA LYS A 68 -18.11 -6.06 2.92
C LYS A 68 -18.16 -7.48 3.48
#